data_AF-A0A2R6MFE6-F1
#
_entry.id   AF-A0A2R6MFE6-F1
#
_cell.length_a   1.000
_cell.length_b   1.000
_cell.length_c   1.000
_cell.angle_alpha   90.00
_cell.angle_beta   90.00
_cell.angle_gamma   90.00
#
_symmetry.space_group_name_H-M   'P 1'
#
loop_
_entity.id
_entity.type
_entity.pdbx_description
1 polymer ?
#
loop_
_entity_poly.entity_id
_entity_poly.type
_entity_poly.pdbx_seq_one_letter_code
_entity_poly.pdbx_strand_id
1 'polypeptide(L)'
;MTDDLIAALREADAVQYGEFELSHGGHSEYYVDKYLFETDPHCLRLVAEAFARRLDDARLAGVALGEEVVVLEDIATTGQSAVDAVEALREAGAVVDRVLVVVDREEGARAHLADHGVELESLVTASELLDDR
;
A
#
# COMPACT_ATOMS: atom_id res chain seq x y z
N MET A 1 2.59 9.52 14.44
CA MET A 1 1.72 9.29 13.27
C MET A 1 1.94 7.91 12.69
N THR A 2 3.16 7.54 12.26
CA THR A 2 3.43 6.15 11.88
C THR A 2 3.17 5.20 13.05
N ASP A 3 3.69 5.51 14.24
CA ASP A 3 3.41 4.75 15.47
C ASP A 3 1.90 4.70 15.81
N ASP A 4 1.18 5.81 15.63
CA ASP A 4 -0.27 5.86 15.88
C ASP A 4 -1.04 4.98 14.88
N LEU A 5 -0.60 4.95 13.61
CA LEU A 5 -1.18 4.10 12.58
C LEU A 5 -0.86 2.62 12.85
N ILE A 6 0.37 2.29 13.22
CA ILE A 6 0.76 0.93 13.64
C ILE A 6 -0.10 0.47 14.81
N ALA A 7 -0.24 1.30 15.84
CA ALA A 7 -1.08 1.00 17.01
C ALA A 7 -2.53 0.76 16.60
N ALA A 8 -3.12 1.64 15.78
CA ALA A 8 -4.49 1.49 15.31
C ALA A 8 -4.69 0.21 14.46
N LEU A 9 -3.75 -0.10 13.56
CA LEU A 9 -3.79 -1.33 12.77
C LEU A 9 -3.74 -2.58 13.64
N ARG A 10 -2.93 -2.58 14.70
CA ARG A 10 -2.87 -3.67 15.68
C ARG A 10 -4.14 -3.75 16.52
N GLU A 11 -4.68 -2.63 16.99
CA GLU A 11 -5.93 -2.57 17.76
C GLU A 11 -7.15 -3.04 16.95
N ALA A 12 -7.12 -2.86 15.63
CA ALA A 12 -8.14 -3.37 14.71
C ALA A 12 -7.99 -4.87 14.39
N ASP A 13 -7.05 -5.57 15.02
CA ASP A 13 -6.70 -6.97 14.73
C ASP A 13 -6.33 -7.19 13.24
N ALA A 14 -5.81 -6.16 12.56
CA ALA A 14 -5.48 -6.24 11.14
C ALA A 14 -4.29 -7.17 10.84
N VAL A 15 -3.53 -7.58 11.86
CA VAL A 15 -2.48 -8.59 11.74
C VAL A 15 -2.90 -9.84 12.49
N GLN A 16 -3.14 -10.91 11.75
CA GLN A 16 -3.50 -12.22 12.31
C GLN A 16 -2.28 -13.14 12.25
N TYR A 17 -1.99 -13.84 13.35
CA TYR A 17 -0.88 -14.78 13.45
C TYR A 17 -1.35 -16.23 13.36
N GLY A 18 -0.60 -17.06 12.64
CA GLY A 18 -0.97 -18.44 12.37
C GLY A 18 -0.27 -18.98 11.13
N GLU A 19 -0.59 -20.20 10.73
CA GLU A 19 -0.06 -20.78 9.50
C GLU A 19 -1.07 -20.58 8.37
N PHE A 20 -0.70 -19.75 7.39
CA PHE A 20 -1.55 -19.40 6.25
C PHE A 20 -0.95 -19.92 4.95
N GLU A 21 -1.75 -20.54 4.09
CA GLU A 21 -1.33 -20.92 2.73
C GLU A 21 -1.46 -19.73 1.78
N LEU A 22 -0.41 -19.45 1.01
CA LEU A 22 -0.40 -18.37 0.03
C LEU A 22 -1.01 -18.82 -1.31
N SER A 23 -1.68 -17.90 -2.02
CA SER A 23 -2.31 -18.18 -3.32
C SER A 23 -1.34 -18.62 -4.42
N HIS A 24 -0.06 -18.30 -4.27
CA HIS A 24 1.02 -18.66 -5.19
C HIS A 24 1.82 -19.91 -4.74
N GLY A 25 1.34 -20.58 -3.68
CA GLY A 25 2.06 -21.65 -2.99
C GLY A 25 2.99 -21.13 -1.89
N GLY A 26 3.27 -21.99 -0.90
CA GLY A 26 4.04 -21.64 0.29
C GLY A 26 3.16 -21.29 1.50
N HIS A 27 3.83 -20.98 2.62
CA HIS A 27 3.19 -20.66 3.90
C HIS A 27 3.68 -19.31 4.44
N SER A 28 2.81 -18.60 5.15
CA SER A 28 3.11 -17.38 5.91
C SER A 28 2.73 -17.57 7.37
N GLU A 29 3.52 -17.01 8.29
CA GLU A 29 3.24 -17.03 9.73
C GLU A 29 2.29 -15.91 10.19
N TYR A 30 1.89 -15.04 9.26
CA TYR A 30 0.98 -13.95 9.50
C TYR A 30 0.14 -13.62 8.26
N TYR A 31 -1.00 -12.99 8.47
CA TYR A 31 -1.88 -12.46 7.44
C TYR A 31 -2.26 -11.03 7.81
N VAL A 32 -2.16 -10.11 6.84
CA VAL A 32 -2.63 -8.72 7.01
C VAL A 32 -4.03 -8.65 6.41
N ASP A 33 -5.04 -8.55 7.27
CA ASP A 33 -6.44 -8.48 6.87
C ASP A 33 -6.84 -7.03 6.60
N LYS A 34 -6.84 -6.68 5.31
CA LYS A 34 -7.20 -5.32 4.88
C LYS A 34 -8.62 -4.92 5.23
N TYR A 35 -9.56 -5.87 5.25
CA TYR A 35 -10.96 -5.55 5.50
C TYR A 35 -11.16 -5.01 6.91
N LEU A 36 -10.35 -5.46 7.87
CA LEU A 36 -10.45 -5.00 9.26
C LEU A 36 -10.04 -3.52 9.41
N PHE A 37 -8.93 -3.09 8.81
CA PHE A 37 -8.53 -1.69 8.92
C PHE A 37 -9.26 -0.76 7.95
N GLU A 38 -9.71 -1.25 6.79
CA GLU A 38 -10.50 -0.45 5.84
C GLU A 38 -11.91 -0.15 6.35
N THR A 39 -12.44 -1.03 7.21
CA THR A 39 -13.78 -0.86 7.80
C THR A 39 -13.77 -0.23 9.19
N ASP A 40 -12.59 -0.04 9.80
CA ASP A 40 -12.42 0.71 11.04
C ASP A 40 -12.28 2.22 10.76
N PRO A 41 -13.21 3.08 11.24
CA PRO A 41 -13.17 4.52 10.97
C PRO A 41 -11.94 5.23 11.56
N HIS A 42 -11.33 4.70 12.62
CA HIS A 42 -10.14 5.28 13.21
C HIS A 42 -8.92 5.02 12.33
N CYS A 43 -8.74 3.79 11.88
CA CYS A 43 -7.70 3.37 10.94
C CYS A 43 -7.83 4.15 9.63
N LEU A 44 -9.02 4.17 9.03
CA LEU A 44 -9.26 4.85 7.77
C LEU A 44 -8.93 6.35 7.84
N ARG A 45 -9.25 7.01 8.96
CA ARG A 45 -8.89 8.42 9.19
C ARG A 45 -7.36 8.61 9.26
N LEU A 46 -6.65 7.75 9.99
CA LEU A 46 -5.19 7.84 10.09
C LEU A 46 -4.51 7.57 8.75
N VAL A 47 -4.98 6.57 7.99
CA VAL A 47 -4.51 6.29 6.63
C VAL A 47 -4.71 7.49 5.71
N ALA A 48 -5.92 8.07 5.71
CA ALA A 48 -6.22 9.24 4.89
C ALA A 48 -5.35 10.45 5.26
N GLU A 49 -5.18 10.74 6.55
CA GLU A 49 -4.28 11.80 7.04
C GLU A 49 -2.82 11.54 6.64
N ALA A 50 -2.38 10.28 6.67
CA ALA A 50 -1.02 9.88 6.34
C ALA A 50 -0.73 9.96 4.83
N PHE A 51 -1.68 9.59 3.97
CA PHE A 51 -1.59 9.78 2.53
C PHE A 51 -1.65 11.28 2.16
N ALA A 52 -2.58 12.03 2.75
CA ALA A 52 -2.72 13.46 2.45
C ALA A 52 -1.43 14.25 2.68
N ARG A 53 -0.63 13.88 3.69
CA ARG A 53 0.68 14.51 3.96
C ARG A 53 1.76 14.18 2.92
N ARG A 54 1.62 13.08 2.17
CA ARG A 54 2.58 12.61 1.14
C ARG A 54 2.21 13.05 -0.27
N LEU A 55 0.97 13.51 -0.45
CA LEU A 55 0.40 13.92 -1.73
C LEU A 55 0.55 15.42 -2.02
N ASP A 56 1.14 16.21 -1.13
CA ASP A 56 1.32 17.67 -1.28
C ASP A 56 0.02 18.38 -1.78
N ASP A 57 0.10 19.18 -2.84
CA ASP A 57 -1.02 19.90 -3.49
C ASP A 57 -1.79 19.05 -4.51
N ALA A 58 -1.58 17.73 -4.56
CA ALA A 58 -2.29 16.85 -5.49
C ALA A 58 -3.80 16.93 -5.28
N ARG A 59 -4.54 16.95 -6.39
CA ARG A 59 -6.01 17.01 -6.39
C ARG A 59 -6.57 15.75 -7.03
N LEU A 60 -7.73 15.32 -6.54
CA LEU A 60 -8.51 14.29 -7.19
C LEU A 60 -9.03 14.84 -8.54
N ALA A 61 -8.53 14.27 -9.62
CA ALA A 61 -8.93 14.58 -10.98
C ALA A 61 -9.13 13.27 -11.77
N GLY A 62 -9.89 13.34 -12.86
CA GLY A 62 -10.00 12.23 -13.80
C GLY A 62 -8.79 12.21 -14.72
N VAL A 63 -8.37 11.01 -15.14
CA VAL A 63 -7.14 10.80 -15.92
C VAL A 63 -7.18 11.58 -17.24
N ALA A 64 -6.30 12.58 -17.39
CA ALA A 64 -6.08 13.30 -18.63
C ALA A 64 -4.69 13.03 -19.24
N LEU A 65 -4.57 13.22 -20.56
CA LEU A 65 -3.30 13.07 -21.27
C LEU A 65 -2.25 14.05 -20.74
N GLY A 66 -1.11 13.52 -20.31
CA GLY A 66 0.02 14.26 -19.74
C GLY A 66 -0.14 14.65 -18.27
N GLU A 67 -1.19 14.19 -17.59
CA GLU A 67 -1.39 14.46 -16.17
C GLU A 67 -0.52 13.55 -15.30
N GLU A 68 0.05 14.13 -14.24
CA GLU A 68 0.79 13.41 -13.21
C GLU A 68 -0.20 12.74 -12.25
N VAL A 69 -0.14 11.41 -12.15
CA VAL A 69 -1.04 10.61 -11.32
C VAL A 69 -0.22 9.81 -10.32
N VAL A 70 -0.69 9.77 -9.07
CA VAL A 70 -0.17 8.90 -8.02
C VAL A 70 -1.18 7.78 -7.78
N VAL A 71 -0.71 6.54 -7.82
CA VAL A 71 -1.54 5.36 -7.51
C VAL A 71 -1.52 5.13 -6.00
N LEU A 72 -2.70 4.87 -5.42
CA LEU A 72 -2.86 4.49 -4.01
C LEU A 72 -3.25 3.01 -3.92
N GLU A 73 -2.55 2.25 -3.08
CA GLU A 73 -2.79 0.84 -2.82
C GLU A 73 -3.02 0.56 -1.33
N ASP A 74 -3.72 -0.53 -1.03
CA ASP A 74 -3.94 -1.01 0.32
C ASP A 74 -2.71 -1.78 0.85
N ILE A 75 -2.36 -2.88 0.18
CA ILE A 75 -1.30 -3.80 0.57
C ILE A 75 -0.48 -4.17 -0.66
N ALA A 76 0.84 -4.00 -0.57
CA ALA A 76 1.78 -4.43 -1.59
C ALA A 76 2.47 -5.73 -1.17
N THR A 77 2.40 -6.76 -2.02
CA THR A 77 3.16 -8.01 -1.88
C THR A 77 4.26 -8.07 -2.93
N THR A 78 3.95 -8.60 -4.11
CA THR A 78 4.84 -8.63 -5.28
C THR A 78 4.79 -7.34 -6.09
N GLY A 79 3.77 -6.51 -5.87
CA GLY A 79 3.56 -5.25 -6.60
C GLY A 79 2.94 -5.40 -7.99
N GLN A 80 2.59 -6.62 -8.44
CA GLN A 80 2.05 -6.83 -9.80
C GLN A 80 0.79 -6.01 -10.07
N SER A 81 -0.17 -5.97 -9.13
CA SER A 81 -1.41 -5.20 -9.31
C SER A 81 -1.15 -3.70 -9.49
N ALA A 82 -0.17 -3.15 -8.76
CA ALA A 82 0.24 -1.77 -8.90
C ALA A 82 0.91 -1.52 -10.27
N VAL A 83 1.75 -2.44 -10.74
CA VAL A 83 2.35 -2.38 -12.09
C VAL A 83 1.27 -2.38 -13.16
N ASP A 84 0.31 -3.30 -13.10
CA ASP A 84 -0.80 -3.39 -14.06
C ASP A 84 -1.60 -2.07 -14.11
N ALA A 85 -1.86 -1.47 -12.95
CA ALA A 85 -2.54 -0.18 -12.85
C ALA A 85 -1.72 0.98 -13.43
N VAL A 86 -0.41 1.03 -13.12
CA VAL A 86 0.54 2.01 -13.68
C VAL A 86 0.57 1.92 -15.21
N GLU A 87 0.67 0.72 -15.77
CA GLU A 87 0.72 0.50 -17.21
C GLU A 87 -0.59 0.96 -17.88
N ALA A 88 -1.75 0.57 -17.34
CA ALA A 88 -3.04 0.99 -17.85
C ALA A 88 -3.22 2.53 -17.83
N LEU A 89 -2.74 3.21 -16.78
CA LEU A 89 -2.77 4.66 -16.68
C LEU A 89 -1.82 5.33 -17.70
N ARG A 90 -0.61 4.78 -17.87
CA ARG A 90 0.35 5.25 -18.87
C ARG A 90 -0.16 5.04 -20.30
N GLU A 91 -0.85 3.94 -20.58
CA GLU A 91 -1.55 3.70 -21.86
C GLU A 91 -2.67 4.72 -22.12
N ALA A 92 -3.35 5.17 -21.07
CA ALA A 92 -4.33 6.26 -21.13
C ALA A 92 -3.67 7.65 -21.26
N GLY A 93 -2.33 7.71 -21.23
CA GLY A 93 -1.55 8.92 -21.45
C GLY A 93 -1.14 9.67 -20.18
N ALA A 94 -1.38 9.11 -19.00
CA ALA A 94 -0.90 9.69 -17.75
C ALA A 94 0.60 9.49 -17.56
N VAL A 95 1.21 10.33 -16.73
CA VAL A 95 2.54 10.13 -16.17
C VAL A 95 2.36 9.55 -14.78
N VAL A 96 2.91 8.37 -14.53
CA VAL A 96 2.81 7.69 -13.23
C VAL A 96 4.19 7.25 -12.81
N ASP A 97 4.77 7.94 -11.83
CA ASP A 97 6.14 7.69 -11.36
C ASP A 97 6.18 7.26 -9.88
N ARG A 98 5.04 7.30 -9.19
CA ARG A 98 4.93 7.00 -7.76
C ARG A 98 3.67 6.18 -7.44
N VAL A 99 3.85 5.20 -6.56
CA VAL A 99 2.78 4.43 -5.90
C VAL A 99 2.92 4.63 -4.40
N LEU A 100 1.84 5.01 -3.73
CA LEU A 100 1.75 5.01 -2.27
C LEU A 100 0.94 3.80 -1.81
N VAL A 101 1.40 3.10 -0.78
CA VAL A 101 0.71 1.94 -0.21
C VAL A 101 0.54 2.07 1.29
N VAL A 102 -0.55 1.54 1.87
CA VAL A 102 -0.70 1.51 3.33
C VAL A 102 0.33 0.57 3.94
N VAL A 103 0.34 -0.69 3.51
CA VAL A 103 1.27 -1.71 4.02
C VAL A 103 2.13 -2.30 2.90
N ASP A 104 3.44 -2.10 2.97
CA ASP A 104 4.39 -2.88 2.17
C ASP A 104 4.74 -4.17 2.93
N ARG A 105 4.37 -5.33 2.38
CA ARG A 105 4.70 -6.62 2.99
C ARG A 105 6.15 -7.04 2.81
N GLU A 106 6.93 -6.24 2.09
CA GLU A 106 8.37 -6.45 1.84
C GLU A 106 8.65 -7.74 1.05
N GLU A 107 7.69 -8.16 0.23
CA GLU A 107 7.74 -9.38 -0.61
C GLU A 107 8.18 -9.09 -2.07
N GLY A 108 8.89 -7.97 -2.28
CA GLY A 108 9.51 -7.62 -3.56
C GLY A 108 8.84 -6.50 -4.37
N ALA A 109 7.68 -5.99 -3.93
CA ALA A 109 6.97 -4.90 -4.63
C ALA A 109 7.84 -3.69 -4.95
N ARG A 110 8.68 -3.25 -3.99
CA ARG A 110 9.58 -2.10 -4.18
C ARG A 110 10.53 -2.27 -5.36
N ALA A 111 11.20 -3.43 -5.45
CA ALA A 111 12.13 -3.71 -6.54
C ALA A 111 11.39 -3.86 -7.87
N HIS A 112 10.23 -4.53 -7.84
CA HIS A 112 9.45 -4.76 -9.04
C HIS A 112 8.90 -3.47 -9.65
N LEU A 113 8.39 -2.53 -8.84
CA LEU A 113 7.97 -1.21 -9.30
C LEU A 113 9.16 -0.38 -9.80
N ALA A 114 10.32 -0.47 -9.16
CA ALA A 114 11.53 0.23 -9.60
C ALA A 114 11.99 -0.23 -10.99
N ASP A 115 11.85 -1.52 -11.33
CA ASP A 115 12.13 -2.04 -12.68
C ASP A 115 11.22 -1.42 -13.77
N HIS A 116 10.07 -0.88 -13.37
CA HIS A 116 9.12 -0.16 -14.23
C HIS A 116 9.26 1.36 -14.13
N GLY A 117 10.30 1.86 -13.46
CA GLY A 117 10.55 3.28 -13.26
C GLY A 117 9.53 3.93 -12.34
N VAL A 118 8.99 3.20 -11.36
CA VAL A 118 8.03 3.70 -10.37
C VAL A 118 8.60 3.56 -8.96
N GLU A 119 8.52 4.63 -8.18
CA GLU A 119 8.86 4.62 -6.76
C GLU A 119 7.71 4.09 -5.92
N LEU A 120 7.99 3.13 -5.03
CA LEU A 120 7.05 2.67 -4.00
C LEU A 120 7.33 3.37 -2.67
N GLU A 121 6.33 4.05 -2.13
CA GLU A 121 6.36 4.59 -0.76
C GLU A 121 5.28 3.92 0.09
N SER A 122 5.64 3.45 1.27
CA SER A 122 4.70 2.85 2.21
C SER A 122 4.39 3.78 3.37
N LEU A 123 3.19 3.63 3.95
CA LEU A 123 2.87 4.22 5.25
C LEU A 123 3.51 3.42 6.38
N VAL A 124 3.49 2.09 6.24
CA VAL A 124 4.02 1.11 7.20
C VAL A 124 4.60 -0.09 6.44
N THR A 125 5.65 -0.72 6.96
CA THR A 125 6.16 -2.00 6.46
C THR A 125 5.71 -3.19 7.30
N ALA A 126 5.81 -4.41 6.78
CA ALA A 126 5.59 -5.62 7.56
C ALA A 126 6.53 -5.69 8.76
N SER A 127 7.82 -5.36 8.59
CA SER A 127 8.76 -5.34 9.71
C SER A 127 8.28 -4.42 10.84
N GLU A 128 7.87 -3.19 10.53
CA GLU A 128 7.34 -2.24 11.51
C GLU A 128 6.05 -2.75 12.19
N LEU A 129 5.15 -3.39 11.43
CA LEU A 129 3.92 -3.98 11.97
C LEU A 129 4.19 -5.15 12.91
N LEU A 130 5.27 -5.90 12.68
CA LEU A 130 5.58 -7.14 13.40
C LEU A 130 6.58 -6.94 14.56
N ASP A 131 7.24 -5.79 14.65
CA ASP A 131 8.36 -5.51 15.58
C ASP A 131 8.01 -5.59 17.09
N ASP A 132 6.73 -5.62 17.51
CA ASP A 132 6.33 -5.74 18.93
C ASP A 132 6.32 -7.21 19.46
N ARG A 133 7.19 -8.08 18.94
CA ARG A 133 7.48 -9.39 19.56
C ARG A 133 8.68 -9.36 20.48
#